data_AF-A0A485LGP2-F1
#
_entry.id   AF-A0A485LGP2-F1
#
_cell.length_a   1.000
_cell.length_b   1.000
_cell.length_c   1.000
_cell.angle_alpha   90.00
_cell.angle_beta   90.00
_cell.angle_gamma   90.00
#
_symmetry.space_group_name_H-M   'P 1'
#
loop_
_entity.id
_entity.type
_entity.pdbx_description
1 polymer ?
#
loop_
_entity_poly.entity_id
_entity_poly.type
_entity_poly.pdbx_seq_one_letter_code
_entity_poly.pdbx_strand_id
1 'polypeptide(L)'
;MSKRVITDLESTRAEFAAQFFNQHGDVPDDFVYNEDETGIQFDMPPRNILSRRGRKSKDFKGREALLLVTAVLTIRRDGLNLPLLFVIKGQPGGRIDTKELPSFPSGHYYAVQNKAWMDSSAWQQHLWLVLAVGVQGKSVLVLDSFESHVSDEGKETAAILEYDVCALPPNATSHCQPLDVSIMVPFKRHMRDLWIAEDMISGSEEDNDEDWMSPKAQVKRRVMIDWAIKAWNKITPEQVRGSFLKAIPKP
;
A
#
# COMPACT_ATOMS: atom_id res chain seq x y z
N MET A 1 -19.69 15.75 3.40
CA MET A 1 -18.56 16.64 3.75
C MET A 1 -18.17 17.42 2.50
N SER A 2 -18.02 18.74 2.61
CA SER A 2 -17.69 19.62 1.47
C SER A 2 -16.25 19.36 1.00
N LYS A 3 -16.03 19.26 -0.32
CA LYS A 3 -14.68 19.22 -0.89
C LYS A 3 -14.01 20.55 -0.60
N ARG A 4 -12.87 20.53 0.11
CA ARG A 4 -12.02 21.72 0.29
C ARG A 4 -11.61 22.28 -1.07
N VAL A 5 -11.54 23.61 -1.18
CA VAL A 5 -11.04 24.25 -2.40
C VAL A 5 -9.55 23.94 -2.52
N ILE A 6 -9.01 23.83 -3.75
CA ILE A 6 -7.60 23.47 -3.99
C ILE A 6 -6.64 24.39 -3.21
N THR A 7 -6.96 25.69 -3.14
CA THR A 7 -6.20 26.69 -2.36
C THR A 7 -6.12 26.35 -0.88
N ASP A 8 -7.20 25.80 -0.30
CA ASP A 8 -7.24 25.44 1.11
C ASP A 8 -6.35 24.22 1.40
N LEU A 9 -6.24 23.30 0.43
CA LEU A 9 -5.39 22.11 0.52
C LEU A 9 -3.90 22.48 0.41
N GLU A 10 -3.56 23.44 -0.44
CA GLU A 10 -2.19 23.95 -0.54
C GLU A 10 -1.75 24.69 0.73
N SER A 11 -2.63 25.50 1.33
CA SER A 11 -2.38 26.13 2.65
C SER A 11 -2.22 25.07 3.74
N THR A 12 -3.12 24.09 3.79
CA THR A 12 -3.06 22.98 4.75
C THR A 12 -1.74 22.21 4.63
N ARG A 13 -1.26 21.98 3.40
CA ARG A 13 0.03 21.34 3.16
C ARG A 13 1.21 22.18 3.66
N ALA A 14 1.19 23.49 3.40
CA ALA A 14 2.25 24.39 3.85
C ALA A 14 2.29 24.47 5.39
N GLU A 15 1.13 24.58 6.03
CA GLU A 15 0.99 24.58 7.49
C GLU A 15 1.48 23.26 8.10
N PHE A 16 1.06 22.13 7.54
CA PHE A 16 1.51 20.81 7.97
C PHE A 16 3.03 20.66 7.83
N ALA A 17 3.59 21.07 6.69
CA ALA A 17 5.03 20.97 6.47
C ALA A 17 5.80 21.86 7.47
N ALA A 18 5.35 23.09 7.72
CA ALA A 18 5.95 23.95 8.73
C ALA A 18 5.90 23.34 10.13
N GLN A 19 4.77 22.72 10.51
CA GLN A 19 4.65 22.00 11.79
C GLN A 19 5.57 20.79 11.86
N PHE A 20 5.62 19.98 10.79
CA PHE A 20 6.50 18.82 10.69
C PHE A 20 7.96 19.21 10.86
N PHE A 21 8.45 20.25 10.17
CA PHE A 21 9.84 20.69 10.30
C PHE A 21 10.14 21.38 11.64
N ASN A 22 9.15 22.00 12.29
CA ASN A 22 9.33 22.56 13.62
C ASN A 22 9.48 21.46 14.69
N GLN A 23 8.80 20.32 14.53
CA GLN A 23 8.81 19.21 15.50
C GLN A 23 9.88 18.16 15.19
N HIS A 24 10.17 17.93 13.91
CA HIS A 24 10.98 16.81 13.42
C HIS A 24 12.03 17.23 12.39
N GLY A 25 12.33 18.53 12.26
CA GLY A 25 13.27 19.03 11.26
C GLY A 25 14.72 18.61 11.47
N ASP A 26 15.06 18.18 12.69
CA ASP A 26 16.35 17.63 13.09
C ASP A 26 16.45 16.11 12.88
N VAL A 27 15.33 15.43 12.62
CA VAL A 27 15.30 13.99 12.37
C VAL A 27 15.96 13.69 11.01
N PRO A 28 16.97 12.80 10.96
CA PRO A 28 17.61 12.45 9.70
C PRO A 28 16.67 11.75 8.72
N ASP A 29 16.95 11.84 7.42
CA ASP A 29 16.07 11.29 6.37
C ASP A 29 15.91 9.75 6.45
N ASP A 30 16.89 9.03 7.01
CA ASP A 30 16.83 7.58 7.24
C ASP A 30 16.03 7.18 8.51
N PHE A 31 15.39 8.15 9.17
CA PHE A 31 14.53 7.96 10.35
C PHE A 31 13.10 8.46 10.12
N VAL A 32 12.76 8.95 8.93
CA VAL A 32 11.40 9.40 8.60
C VAL A 32 10.73 8.41 7.65
N TYR A 33 9.59 7.87 8.08
CA TYR A 33 8.84 6.85 7.38
C TYR A 33 7.45 7.37 7.00
N ASN A 34 6.92 6.91 5.88
CA ASN A 34 5.51 7.07 5.53
C ASN A 34 4.94 5.71 5.15
N GLU A 35 3.72 5.46 5.59
CA GLU A 35 2.99 4.23 5.34
C GLU A 35 1.58 4.55 4.84
N ASP A 36 1.04 3.64 4.03
CA ASP A 36 -0.30 3.67 3.45
C ASP A 36 -0.69 2.28 2.95
N GLU A 37 -1.98 1.95 3.07
CA GLU A 37 -2.52 0.70 2.54
C GLU A 37 -3.21 0.84 1.20
N THR A 38 -3.12 -0.22 0.41
CA THR A 38 -3.84 -0.28 -0.85
C THR A 38 -4.42 -1.66 -1.12
N GLY A 39 -5.71 -1.67 -1.47
CA GLY A 39 -6.38 -2.86 -1.96
C GLY A 39 -5.93 -3.22 -3.37
N ILE A 40 -5.41 -4.43 -3.55
CA ILE A 40 -5.02 -5.01 -4.82
C ILE A 40 -6.11 -5.98 -5.26
N GLN A 41 -6.67 -5.73 -6.43
CA GLN A 41 -7.68 -6.59 -7.06
C GLN A 41 -7.03 -7.40 -8.19
N PHE A 42 -7.49 -8.63 -8.42
CA PHE A 42 -6.94 -9.48 -9.47
C PHE A 42 -7.14 -8.87 -10.87
N ASP A 43 -8.36 -8.48 -11.20
CA ASP A 43 -8.66 -7.84 -12.47
C ASP A 43 -8.29 -6.36 -12.44
N MET A 44 -7.29 -5.97 -13.23
CA MET A 44 -6.88 -4.57 -13.40
C MET A 44 -7.00 -4.10 -14.86
N PRO A 45 -8.21 -4.09 -15.44
CA PRO A 45 -8.38 -3.76 -16.85
C PRO A 45 -7.86 -2.34 -17.19
N PRO A 46 -7.32 -2.14 -18.40
CA PRO A 46 -6.90 -0.83 -18.86
C PRO A 46 -8.09 0.10 -19.08
N ARG A 47 -7.88 1.41 -18.89
CA ARG A 47 -8.92 2.42 -19.13
C ARG A 47 -9.37 2.50 -20.59
N ASN A 48 -8.47 2.21 -21.53
CA ASN A 48 -8.74 2.27 -22.96
C ASN A 48 -8.28 0.96 -23.62
N ILE A 49 -9.12 0.39 -24.48
CA ILE A 49 -8.82 -0.81 -25.26
C ILE A 49 -8.98 -0.46 -26.73
N LEU A 50 -7.90 -0.57 -27.50
CA LEU A 50 -7.97 -0.43 -28.95
C LEU A 50 -8.43 -1.77 -29.55
N SER A 51 -9.49 -1.75 -30.34
CA SER A 51 -9.97 -2.94 -31.07
C SER A 51 -9.87 -2.72 -32.57
N ARG A 52 -9.60 -3.80 -33.33
CA ARG A 52 -9.62 -3.75 -34.79
C ARG A 52 -11.05 -3.49 -35.25
N ARG A 53 -11.24 -2.50 -36.14
CA ARG A 53 -12.55 -2.15 -36.71
C ARG A 53 -13.31 -3.41 -37.17
N GLY A 54 -14.51 -3.62 -36.61
CA GLY A 54 -15.36 -4.79 -36.89
C GLY A 54 -15.21 -5.98 -35.93
N ARG A 55 -14.29 -5.96 -34.96
CA ARG A 55 -14.26 -6.90 -33.83
C ARG A 55 -14.78 -6.23 -32.57
N LYS A 56 -15.52 -6.98 -31.75
CA LYS A 56 -15.88 -6.53 -30.40
C LYS A 56 -14.59 -6.40 -29.57
N SER A 57 -14.50 -5.36 -28.76
CA SER A 57 -13.50 -5.29 -27.69
C SER A 57 -13.75 -6.42 -26.68
N LYS A 58 -12.69 -6.92 -26.02
CA LYS A 58 -12.88 -7.75 -24.83
C LYS A 58 -13.68 -6.95 -23.81
N ASP A 59 -14.84 -7.46 -23.41
CA ASP A 59 -15.67 -6.84 -22.37
C ASP A 59 -15.14 -7.26 -21.00
N PHE A 60 -14.60 -6.30 -20.26
CA PHE A 60 -14.18 -6.48 -18.85
C PHE A 60 -15.26 -6.01 -17.87
N LYS A 61 -16.48 -5.73 -18.35
CA LYS A 61 -17.60 -5.27 -17.51
C LYS A 61 -18.12 -6.42 -16.65
N GLY A 62 -18.17 -6.22 -15.34
CA GLY A 62 -18.93 -7.07 -14.42
C GLY A 62 -18.15 -8.13 -13.66
N ARG A 63 -16.81 -8.13 -13.69
CA ARG A 63 -16.04 -8.94 -12.74
C ARG A 63 -16.01 -8.21 -11.40
N GLU A 64 -16.96 -8.55 -10.53
CA GLU A 64 -16.91 -8.11 -9.14
C GLU A 64 -15.59 -8.54 -8.50
N ALA A 65 -15.14 -7.78 -7.50
CA ALA A 65 -13.86 -7.93 -6.82
C ALA A 65 -13.80 -9.24 -6.00
N LEU A 66 -13.69 -10.39 -6.66
CA LEU A 66 -13.69 -11.70 -6.00
C LEU A 66 -12.37 -11.98 -5.28
N LEU A 67 -11.25 -11.36 -5.69
CA LEU A 67 -9.95 -11.49 -5.04
C LEU A 67 -9.37 -10.13 -4.62
N LEU A 68 -9.44 -9.79 -3.33
CA LEU A 68 -8.81 -8.61 -2.74
C LEU A 68 -7.68 -9.03 -1.79
N VAL A 69 -6.48 -8.56 -2.08
CA VAL A 69 -5.32 -8.63 -1.17
C VAL A 69 -4.96 -7.19 -0.82
N THR A 70 -4.85 -6.86 0.45
CA THR A 70 -4.40 -5.54 0.87
C THR A 70 -2.89 -5.55 1.03
N ALA A 71 -2.20 -4.61 0.40
CA ALA A 71 -0.78 -4.41 0.59
C ALA A 71 -0.58 -3.14 1.42
N VAL A 72 0.29 -3.25 2.42
CA VAL A 72 0.74 -2.16 3.28
C VAL A 72 2.12 -1.75 2.76
N LEU A 73 2.24 -0.50 2.34
CA LEU A 73 3.44 0.01 1.68
C LEU A 73 4.13 0.98 2.61
N THR A 74 5.43 0.78 2.81
CA THR A 74 6.21 1.64 3.69
C THR A 74 7.43 2.15 2.95
N ILE A 75 7.61 3.47 2.95
CA ILE A 75 8.77 4.15 2.37
C ILE A 75 9.48 4.97 3.43
N ARG A 76 10.78 5.12 3.23
CA ARG A 76 11.65 5.93 4.07
C ARG A 76 12.20 7.11 3.29
N ARG A 77 12.32 8.25 3.95
CA ARG A 77 12.64 9.53 3.30
C ARG A 77 14.01 9.56 2.63
N ASP A 78 14.95 8.73 3.07
CA ASP A 78 16.23 8.50 2.39
C ASP A 78 16.11 7.83 1.02
N GLY A 79 14.94 7.32 0.66
CA GLY A 79 14.67 6.65 -0.61
C GLY A 79 14.48 5.14 -0.51
N LEU A 80 14.55 4.56 0.69
CA LEU A 80 14.39 3.12 0.86
C LEU A 80 12.92 2.71 0.79
N ASN A 81 12.65 1.65 0.02
CA ASN A 81 11.40 0.92 0.04
C ASN A 81 11.52 -0.23 1.05
N LEU A 82 10.63 -0.28 2.04
CA LEU A 82 10.62 -1.38 2.99
C LEU A 82 9.87 -2.60 2.43
N PRO A 83 10.07 -3.80 3.01
CA PRO A 83 9.26 -4.96 2.71
C PRO A 83 7.76 -4.69 2.85
N LEU A 84 6.99 -5.04 1.81
CA LEU A 84 5.53 -5.07 1.87
C LEU A 84 5.02 -6.03 2.94
N LEU A 85 3.93 -5.63 3.62
CA LEU A 85 3.07 -6.54 4.37
C LEU A 85 1.78 -6.77 3.57
N PHE A 86 1.44 -8.02 3.33
CA PHE A 86 0.19 -8.40 2.67
C PHE A 86 -0.83 -8.90 3.68
N VAL A 87 -2.00 -8.25 3.73
CA VAL A 87 -3.16 -8.69 4.50
C VAL A 87 -4.13 -9.43 3.58
N ILE A 88 -4.27 -10.73 3.82
CA ILE A 88 -5.06 -11.64 3.00
C ILE A 88 -6.33 -12.04 3.75
N LYS A 89 -7.47 -11.97 3.06
CA LYS A 89 -8.73 -12.43 3.62
C LYS A 89 -8.70 -13.95 3.88
N GLY A 90 -8.88 -14.35 5.12
CA GLY A 90 -8.95 -15.75 5.51
C GLY A 90 -9.07 -15.90 7.02
N GLN A 91 -9.24 -17.13 7.49
CA GLN A 91 -9.23 -17.42 8.91
C GLN A 91 -7.77 -17.54 9.40
N PRO A 92 -7.34 -16.78 10.43
CA PRO A 92 -6.06 -17.00 11.10
C PRO A 92 -5.93 -18.44 11.60
N GLY A 93 -4.77 -19.07 11.43
CA GLY A 93 -4.57 -20.50 11.68
C GLY A 93 -5.29 -21.44 10.70
N GLY A 94 -5.98 -20.89 9.70
CA GLY A 94 -6.69 -21.65 8.68
C GLY A 94 -5.78 -22.18 7.58
N ARG A 95 -6.40 -22.66 6.50
CA ARG A 95 -5.69 -23.28 5.36
C ARG A 95 -4.73 -22.32 4.65
N ILE A 96 -5.12 -21.05 4.48
CA ILE A 96 -4.27 -20.04 3.82
C ILE A 96 -3.01 -19.80 4.65
N ASP A 97 -3.19 -19.56 5.95
CA ASP A 97 -2.11 -19.31 6.90
C ASP A 97 -1.12 -20.49 6.96
N THR A 98 -1.65 -21.70 7.13
CA THR A 98 -0.83 -22.90 7.37
C THR A 98 -0.23 -23.53 6.11
N LYS A 99 -0.87 -23.40 4.94
CA LYS A 99 -0.46 -24.12 3.72
C LYS A 99 -0.05 -23.20 2.57
N GLU A 100 -0.59 -21.99 2.49
CA GLU A 100 -0.32 -21.09 1.35
C GLU A 100 0.80 -20.11 1.67
N LEU A 101 0.82 -19.49 2.86
CA LEU A 101 1.86 -18.53 3.23
C LEU A 101 3.29 -19.07 3.09
N PRO A 102 3.61 -20.32 3.48
CA PRO A 102 4.96 -20.87 3.30
C PRO A 102 5.41 -20.95 1.84
N SER A 103 4.48 -20.90 0.89
CA SER A 103 4.76 -20.95 -0.56
C SER A 103 4.94 -19.57 -1.21
N PHE A 104 4.69 -18.50 -0.46
CA PHE A 104 4.82 -17.13 -0.96
C PHE A 104 6.28 -16.65 -0.94
N PRO A 105 6.63 -15.66 -1.77
CA PRO A 105 7.99 -15.15 -1.86
C PRO A 105 8.52 -14.69 -0.49
N SER A 106 9.79 -15.02 -0.20
CA SER A 106 10.48 -14.52 0.98
C SER A 106 10.86 -13.04 0.83
N GLY A 107 11.24 -12.40 1.95
CA GLY A 107 11.61 -10.98 1.97
C GLY A 107 10.43 -10.01 2.10
N HIS A 108 9.21 -10.54 2.22
CA HIS A 108 7.98 -9.82 2.49
C HIS A 108 7.21 -10.50 3.62
N TYR A 109 6.28 -9.77 4.23
CA TYR A 109 5.49 -10.25 5.36
C TYR A 109 4.05 -10.49 4.94
N TYR A 110 3.40 -11.43 5.63
CA TYR A 110 2.05 -11.87 5.32
C TYR A 110 1.25 -12.04 6.59
N ALA A 111 0.02 -11.52 6.58
CA ALA A 111 -0.95 -11.68 7.65
C ALA A 111 -2.26 -12.20 7.05
N VAL A 112 -2.90 -13.15 7.74
CA VAL A 112 -4.23 -13.64 7.39
C VAL A 112 -5.23 -13.07 8.37
N GLN A 113 -6.29 -12.47 7.84
CA GLN A 113 -7.30 -11.75 8.61
C GLN A 113 -8.71 -12.08 8.14
N ASN A 114 -9.66 -12.20 9.08
CA ASN A 114 -11.05 -12.53 8.75
C ASN A 114 -11.68 -11.51 7.79
N LYS A 115 -11.20 -10.26 7.87
CA LYS A 115 -11.56 -9.18 6.96
C LYS A 115 -10.29 -8.69 6.26
N ALA A 116 -10.39 -8.34 4.98
CA ALA A 116 -9.25 -7.96 4.14
C ALA A 116 -8.75 -6.52 4.36
N TRP A 117 -8.91 -5.95 5.56
CA TRP A 117 -8.54 -4.56 5.86
C TRP A 117 -7.68 -4.50 7.13
N MET A 118 -6.97 -3.39 7.31
CA MET A 118 -6.12 -3.15 8.47
C MET A 118 -6.98 -2.95 9.72
N ASP A 119 -6.77 -3.78 10.74
CA ASP A 119 -7.28 -3.55 12.09
C ASP A 119 -6.12 -3.38 13.06
N SER A 120 -6.41 -3.12 14.34
CA SER A 120 -5.37 -2.96 15.37
C SER A 120 -4.41 -4.15 15.45
N SER A 121 -4.86 -5.36 15.13
CA SER A 121 -4.01 -6.56 15.16
C SER A 121 -3.03 -6.61 13.99
N ALA A 122 -3.48 -6.36 12.76
CA ALA A 122 -2.55 -6.24 11.63
C ALA A 122 -1.62 -5.04 11.77
N TRP A 123 -2.08 -3.95 12.38
CA TRP A 123 -1.24 -2.80 12.67
C TRP A 123 -0.08 -3.18 13.61
N GLN A 124 -0.37 -3.88 14.70
CA GLN A 124 0.68 -4.38 15.60
C GLN A 124 1.64 -5.33 14.88
N GLN A 125 1.13 -6.24 14.04
CA GLN A 125 2.00 -7.12 13.24
C GLN A 125 2.89 -6.32 12.29
N HIS A 126 2.37 -5.27 11.67
CA HIS A 126 3.16 -4.37 10.83
C HIS A 126 4.30 -3.70 11.61
N LEU A 127 3.96 -3.10 12.76
CA LEU A 127 4.93 -2.46 13.65
C LEU A 127 6.06 -3.41 14.04
N TRP A 128 5.74 -4.63 14.48
CA TRP A 128 6.74 -5.60 14.96
C TRP A 128 7.52 -6.31 13.85
N LEU A 129 6.87 -6.66 12.73
CA LEU A 129 7.52 -7.45 11.67
C LEU A 129 8.27 -6.56 10.68
N VAL A 130 7.71 -5.41 10.32
CA VAL A 130 8.27 -4.54 9.28
C VAL A 130 9.13 -3.45 9.89
N LEU A 131 8.57 -2.69 10.84
CA LEU A 131 9.20 -1.48 11.33
C LEU A 131 10.27 -1.73 12.39
N ALA A 132 10.03 -2.65 13.34
CA ALA A 132 10.96 -2.93 14.44
C ALA A 132 12.33 -3.45 13.98
N VAL A 133 12.40 -4.10 12.81
CA VAL A 133 13.65 -4.68 12.28
C VAL A 133 14.64 -3.60 11.82
N GLY A 134 14.13 -2.41 11.44
CA GLY A 134 14.92 -1.33 10.85
C GLY A 134 15.22 -0.15 11.78
N VAL A 135 14.67 -0.13 13.00
CA VAL A 135 14.87 0.98 13.95
C VAL A 135 16.28 0.97 14.50
N GLN A 136 16.95 2.12 14.39
CA GLN A 136 18.27 2.35 14.97
C GLN A 136 18.28 3.52 15.97
N GLY A 137 17.09 4.03 16.31
CA GLY A 137 16.90 5.22 17.13
C GLY A 137 15.53 5.87 16.88
N LYS A 138 15.31 6.99 17.57
CA LYS A 138 14.07 7.79 17.46
C LYS A 138 13.72 8.11 16.02
N SER A 139 12.59 7.58 15.58
CA SER A 139 12.09 7.66 14.21
C SER A 139 10.73 8.35 14.18
N VAL A 140 10.33 8.85 13.02
CA VAL A 140 9.03 9.49 12.80
C VAL A 140 8.23 8.69 11.80
N LEU A 141 6.99 8.40 12.13
CA LEU A 141 6.06 7.64 11.30
C LEU A 141 4.91 8.56 10.86
N VAL A 142 4.93 8.97 9.59
CA VAL A 142 3.92 9.83 8.98
C VAL A 142 2.78 8.96 8.48
N LEU A 143 1.60 9.06 9.09
CA LEU A 143 0.44 8.21 8.83
C LEU A 143 -0.82 9.04 8.57
N ASP A 144 -1.78 8.47 7.86
CA ASP A 144 -3.11 9.04 7.82
C ASP A 144 -3.79 8.97 9.21
N SER A 145 -4.88 9.70 9.39
CA SER A 145 -5.61 9.74 10.66
C SER A 145 -6.57 8.55 10.81
N PHE A 146 -6.24 7.38 10.25
CA PHE A 146 -7.09 6.20 10.35
C PHE A 146 -7.15 5.68 11.78
N GLU A 147 -8.32 5.19 12.20
CA GLU A 147 -8.64 4.91 13.59
C GLU A 147 -7.68 3.89 14.24
N SER A 148 -7.22 2.88 13.51
CA SER A 148 -6.23 1.92 14.05
C SER A 148 -4.84 2.53 14.22
N HIS A 149 -4.44 3.46 13.35
CA HIS A 149 -3.14 4.13 13.38
C HIS A 149 -3.04 5.13 14.54
N VAL A 150 -4.13 5.82 14.84
CA VAL A 150 -4.16 6.86 15.88
C VAL A 150 -4.74 6.40 17.21
N SER A 151 -5.09 5.10 17.32
CA SER A 151 -5.52 4.49 18.59
C SER A 151 -4.42 4.59 19.65
N ASP A 152 -4.83 4.68 20.92
CA ASP A 152 -3.88 4.80 22.04
C ASP A 152 -2.92 3.59 22.08
N GLU A 153 -3.46 2.40 21.82
CA GLU A 153 -2.71 1.13 21.74
C GLU A 153 -1.68 1.14 20.59
N GLY A 154 -2.07 1.66 19.43
CA GLY A 154 -1.20 1.79 18.27
C GLY A 154 -0.05 2.77 18.52
N LYS A 155 -0.34 3.92 19.13
CA LYS A 155 0.67 4.92 19.52
C LYS A 155 1.60 4.42 20.62
N GLU A 156 1.08 3.69 21.61
CA GLU A 156 1.90 3.11 22.67
C GLU A 156 2.88 2.07 22.10
N THR A 157 2.40 1.21 21.19
CA THR A 157 3.26 0.23 20.51
C THR A 157 4.31 0.90 19.64
N ALA A 158 3.93 1.94 18.88
CA ALA A 158 4.87 2.73 18.09
C ALA A 158 5.94 3.39 18.98
N ALA A 159 5.54 3.97 20.11
CA ALA A 159 6.45 4.60 21.05
C ALA A 159 7.43 3.60 21.70
N ILE A 160 6.98 2.37 22.00
CA ILE A 160 7.85 1.27 22.47
C ILE A 160 8.95 0.96 21.44
N LEU A 161 8.64 1.08 20.15
CA LEU A 161 9.57 0.90 19.04
C LEU A 161 10.34 2.18 18.68
N GLU A 162 10.29 3.21 19.53
CA GLU A 162 10.92 4.52 19.31
C GLU A 162 10.39 5.30 18.10
N TYR A 163 9.16 5.02 17.64
CA TYR A 163 8.48 5.83 16.64
C TYR A 163 7.59 6.90 17.28
N ASP A 164 7.76 8.14 16.83
CA ASP A 164 6.81 9.21 17.04
C ASP A 164 5.80 9.27 15.88
N VAL A 165 4.51 9.23 16.20
CA VAL A 165 3.44 9.16 15.19
C VAL A 165 3.02 10.56 14.78
N CYS A 166 3.34 10.95 13.55
CA CYS A 166 2.93 12.21 12.94
C CYS A 166 1.68 11.99 12.07
N ALA A 167 0.51 12.28 12.64
CA ALA A 167 -0.76 12.13 11.93
C ALA A 167 -0.97 13.25 10.91
N LEU A 168 -1.42 12.88 9.71
CA LEU A 168 -1.75 13.83 8.65
C LEU A 168 -3.02 14.64 8.99
N PRO A 169 -3.13 15.87 8.44
CA PRO A 169 -4.35 16.65 8.60
C PRO A 169 -5.56 15.94 7.96
N PRO A 170 -6.75 16.04 8.57
CA PRO A 170 -7.93 15.35 8.08
C PRO A 170 -8.31 15.84 6.68
N ASN A 171 -8.63 14.88 5.79
CA ASN A 171 -8.97 15.09 4.39
C ASN A 171 -7.84 15.72 3.54
N ALA A 172 -6.58 15.66 3.98
CA ALA A 172 -5.44 16.20 3.25
C ALA A 172 -4.48 15.12 2.70
N THR A 173 -4.81 13.84 2.84
CA THR A 173 -3.99 12.68 2.40
C THR A 173 -3.47 12.85 0.97
N SER A 174 -4.36 13.20 0.04
CA SER A 174 -4.02 13.43 -1.37
C SER A 174 -2.95 14.51 -1.64
N HIS A 175 -2.64 15.38 -0.69
CA HIS A 175 -1.68 16.49 -0.82
C HIS A 175 -0.52 16.42 0.18
N CYS A 176 -0.72 15.79 1.34
CA CYS A 176 0.26 15.74 2.43
C CYS A 176 0.88 14.35 2.63
N GLN A 177 0.33 13.28 2.03
CA GLN A 177 0.85 11.92 2.15
C GLN A 177 1.83 11.60 1.02
N PRO A 178 3.12 11.35 1.32
CA PRO A 178 4.11 11.01 0.30
C PRO A 178 3.68 9.87 -0.63
N LEU A 179 3.16 8.76 -0.09
CA LEU A 179 2.69 7.62 -0.87
C LEU A 179 1.59 7.99 -1.88
N ASP A 180 0.55 8.71 -1.46
CA ASP A 180 -0.54 9.13 -2.34
C ASP A 180 -0.11 10.15 -3.40
N VAL A 181 0.73 11.11 -2.99
CA VAL A 181 1.11 12.26 -3.83
C VAL A 181 1.95 11.84 -5.05
N SER A 182 2.74 10.77 -4.93
CA SER A 182 3.67 10.37 -6.01
C SER A 182 3.88 8.86 -6.21
N ILE A 183 3.61 7.98 -5.25
CA ILE A 183 3.99 6.55 -5.34
C ILE A 183 2.81 5.65 -5.72
N MET A 184 1.61 5.93 -5.23
CA MET A 184 0.43 5.08 -5.49
C MET A 184 0.08 4.99 -6.98
N VAL A 185 0.18 6.10 -7.71
CA VAL A 185 -0.10 6.15 -9.15
C VAL A 185 0.88 5.29 -9.96
N PRO A 186 2.22 5.44 -9.86
CA PRO A 186 3.15 4.58 -10.58
C PRO A 186 3.09 3.13 -10.12
N PHE A 187 2.90 2.85 -8.83
CA PHE A 187 2.73 1.49 -8.33
C PHE A 187 1.56 0.77 -9.00
N LYS A 188 0.35 1.39 -8.98
CA LYS A 188 -0.85 0.85 -9.64
C LYS A 188 -0.72 0.78 -11.16
N ARG A 189 0.15 1.59 -11.77
CA ARG A 189 0.47 1.51 -13.20
C ARG A 189 1.33 0.28 -13.49
N HIS A 190 2.42 0.08 -12.75
CA HIS A 190 3.29 -1.09 -12.91
C HIS A 190 2.55 -2.40 -12.67
N MET A 191 1.66 -2.44 -11.68
CA MET A 191 0.76 -3.57 -11.44
C MET A 191 -0.09 -3.90 -12.67
N ARG A 192 -0.71 -2.88 -13.28
CA ARG A 192 -1.52 -3.03 -14.47
C ARG A 192 -0.71 -3.51 -15.67
N ASP A 193 0.49 -2.96 -15.86
CA ASP A 193 1.37 -3.36 -16.98
C ASP A 193 1.76 -4.85 -16.86
N LEU A 194 2.03 -5.32 -15.64
CA LEU A 194 2.32 -6.74 -15.36
C LEU A 194 1.10 -7.64 -15.61
N TRP A 195 -0.08 -7.23 -15.15
CA TRP A 195 -1.34 -7.96 -15.42
C TRP A 195 -1.62 -8.08 -16.91
N ILE A 196 -1.46 -6.99 -17.68
CA ILE A 196 -1.68 -6.99 -19.14
C ILE A 196 -0.67 -7.93 -19.83
N ALA A 197 0.60 -7.91 -19.44
CA ALA A 197 1.61 -8.79 -20.01
C ALA A 197 1.26 -10.27 -19.80
N GLU A 198 0.68 -10.61 -18.65
CA GLU A 198 0.32 -12.00 -18.33
C GLU A 198 -1.01 -12.44 -18.96
N ASP A 199 -2.05 -11.59 -19.03
CA ASP A 199 -3.31 -11.87 -19.76
C ASP A 199 -3.07 -12.10 -21.27
N MET A 200 -2.12 -11.36 -21.86
CA MET A 200 -1.75 -11.56 -23.26
C MET A 200 -1.08 -12.92 -23.53
N ILE A 201 -0.48 -13.54 -22.50
CA ILE A 201 0.18 -14.85 -22.61
C ILE A 201 -0.83 -15.98 -22.33
N SER A 202 -1.78 -15.80 -21.42
CA SER A 202 -2.62 -16.89 -20.90
C SER A 202 -3.91 -17.19 -21.68
N GLY A 203 -4.29 -16.38 -22.68
CA GLY A 203 -5.31 -16.77 -23.67
C GLY A 203 -6.68 -17.15 -23.09
N SER A 204 -7.37 -16.20 -22.45
CA SER A 204 -8.82 -16.17 -22.13
C SER A 204 -9.59 -17.52 -22.10
N GLU A 205 -9.60 -18.20 -20.95
CA GLU A 205 -10.76 -19.00 -20.55
C GLU A 205 -11.70 -18.09 -19.73
N GLU A 206 -13.00 -18.13 -20.05
CA GLU A 206 -14.05 -17.41 -19.31
C GLU A 206 -14.22 -18.07 -17.93
N ASP A 207 -13.54 -17.54 -16.92
CA ASP A 207 -13.58 -18.03 -15.54
C ASP A 207 -14.82 -17.50 -14.79
N ASN A 208 -15.80 -18.38 -14.56
CA ASN A 208 -16.78 -18.23 -13.48
C ASN A 208 -16.24 -18.93 -12.23
N ASP A 209 -15.38 -18.27 -11.44
CA ASP A 209 -14.85 -18.82 -10.18
C ASP A 209 -15.44 -18.06 -8.97
N GLU A 210 -16.53 -18.56 -8.39
CA GLU A 210 -17.12 -18.02 -7.14
C GLU A 210 -16.40 -18.51 -5.86
N ASP A 211 -15.54 -19.55 -5.93
CA ASP A 211 -14.91 -20.16 -4.73
C ASP A 211 -13.50 -19.61 -4.42
N TRP A 212 -13.44 -18.77 -3.36
CA TRP A 212 -12.23 -18.18 -2.78
C TRP A 212 -11.17 -19.21 -2.32
N MET A 213 -11.59 -20.44 -2.00
CA MET A 213 -10.73 -21.49 -1.45
C MET A 213 -10.25 -22.49 -2.53
N SER A 214 -10.59 -22.24 -3.79
CA SER A 214 -10.19 -23.08 -4.92
C SER A 214 -8.67 -23.04 -5.17
N PRO A 215 -8.07 -24.12 -5.71
CA PRO A 215 -6.67 -24.10 -6.15
C PRO A 215 -6.36 -22.99 -7.17
N LYS A 216 -7.34 -22.60 -8.00
CA LYS A 216 -7.22 -21.47 -8.92
C LYS A 216 -7.09 -20.14 -8.19
N ALA A 217 -7.87 -19.92 -7.13
CA ALA A 217 -7.78 -18.71 -6.30
C ALA A 217 -6.41 -18.59 -5.58
N GLN A 218 -5.83 -19.71 -5.14
CA GLN A 218 -4.47 -19.74 -4.58
C GLN A 218 -3.42 -19.28 -5.61
N VAL A 219 -3.51 -19.77 -6.85
CA VAL A 219 -2.62 -19.34 -7.94
C VAL A 219 -2.80 -17.85 -8.23
N LYS A 220 -4.06 -17.37 -8.32
CA LYS A 220 -4.39 -15.95 -8.53
C LYS A 220 -3.80 -15.06 -7.41
N ARG A 221 -3.91 -15.45 -6.13
CA ARG A 221 -3.31 -14.73 -4.99
C ARG A 221 -1.79 -14.63 -5.11
N ARG A 222 -1.13 -15.74 -5.40
CA ARG A 222 0.33 -15.79 -5.53
C ARG A 222 0.81 -14.88 -6.67
N VAL A 223 0.14 -14.94 -7.82
CA VAL A 223 0.45 -14.09 -8.97
C VAL A 223 0.24 -12.60 -8.63
N MET A 224 -0.82 -12.23 -7.91
CA MET A 224 -1.02 -10.85 -7.45
C MET A 224 0.10 -10.37 -6.52
N ILE A 225 0.53 -11.20 -5.58
CA ILE A 225 1.65 -10.92 -4.68
C ILE A 225 2.94 -10.74 -5.48
N ASP A 226 3.23 -11.63 -6.44
CA ASP A 226 4.40 -11.52 -7.30
C ASP A 226 4.39 -10.24 -8.13
N TRP A 227 3.23 -9.84 -8.66
CA TRP A 227 3.09 -8.56 -9.35
C TRP A 227 3.33 -7.39 -8.41
N ALA A 228 2.78 -7.42 -7.20
CA ALA A 228 2.95 -6.36 -6.21
C ALA A 228 4.43 -6.16 -5.84
N ILE A 229 5.14 -7.25 -5.60
CA ILE A 229 6.57 -7.23 -5.31
C ILE A 229 7.36 -6.67 -6.51
N LYS A 230 7.07 -7.13 -7.74
CA LYS A 230 7.74 -6.63 -8.95
C LYS A 230 7.43 -5.15 -9.22
N ALA A 231 6.20 -4.72 -8.97
CA ALA A 231 5.79 -3.32 -9.12
C ALA A 231 6.46 -2.44 -8.06
N TRP A 232 6.61 -2.94 -6.83
CA TRP A 232 7.28 -2.25 -5.75
C TRP A 232 8.77 -2.07 -6.02
N ASN A 233 9.44 -3.11 -6.52
CA ASN A 233 10.86 -3.05 -6.90
C ASN A 233 11.14 -2.11 -8.10
N LYS A 234 10.11 -1.68 -8.84
CA LYS A 234 10.25 -0.67 -9.91
C LYS A 234 10.21 0.76 -9.38
N ILE A 235 9.77 0.98 -8.14
CA ILE A 235 9.79 2.30 -7.50
C ILE A 235 11.22 2.64 -7.12
N THR A 236 11.73 3.74 -7.68
CA THR A 236 13.12 4.18 -7.50
C THR A 236 13.30 5.01 -6.23
N PRO A 237 14.50 5.02 -5.63
CA PRO A 237 14.81 5.88 -4.49
C PRO A 237 14.58 7.38 -4.75
N GLU A 238 14.77 7.81 -6.00
CA GLU A 238 14.54 9.20 -6.42
C GLU A 238 13.04 9.54 -6.41
N GLN A 239 12.18 8.61 -6.81
CA GLN A 239 10.72 8.78 -6.71
C GLN A 239 10.26 8.89 -5.27
N VAL A 240 10.85 8.08 -4.38
CA VAL A 240 10.58 8.13 -2.93
C VAL A 240 11.02 9.47 -2.35
N ARG A 241 12.28 9.87 -2.55
CA ARG A 241 12.77 11.19 -2.08
C ARG A 241 11.90 12.34 -2.63
N GLY A 242 11.56 12.28 -3.91
CA GLY A 242 10.68 13.25 -4.55
C GLY A 242 9.26 13.29 -3.97
N SER A 243 8.74 12.16 -3.48
CA SER A 243 7.42 12.09 -2.87
C SER A 243 7.36 12.87 -1.56
N PHE A 244 8.37 12.72 -0.70
CA PHE A 244 8.49 13.50 0.54
C PHE A 244 8.68 14.99 0.24
N LEU A 245 9.51 15.36 -0.74
CA LEU A 245 9.70 16.77 -1.10
C LEU A 245 8.42 17.44 -1.61
N LYS A 246 7.56 16.69 -2.30
CA LYS A 246 6.31 17.21 -2.86
C LYS A 246 5.19 17.27 -1.83
N ALA A 247 5.13 16.30 -0.92
CA ALA A 247 4.11 16.19 0.11
C ALA A 247 4.42 17.06 1.34
N ILE A 248 5.70 17.14 1.73
CA ILE A 248 6.21 17.87 2.90
C ILE A 248 7.35 18.80 2.45
N PRO A 249 7.03 19.87 1.70
CA PRO A 249 8.03 20.79 1.20
C PRO A 249 8.74 21.50 2.35
N LYS A 250 10.06 21.69 2.22
CA LYS A 250 10.79 22.55 3.17
C LYS A 250 10.21 23.97 3.14
N PRO A 251 9.89 24.58 4.29
CA PRO A 251 9.43 25.95 4.37
C PRO A 251 10.51 26.95 3.91
#